data_AF-A0AAU6DS28-F1
#
_entry.id   AF-A0AAU6DS28-F1
#
_cell.length_a   1.000
_cell.length_b   1.000
_cell.length_c   1.000
_cell.angle_alpha   90.00
_cell.angle_beta   90.00
_cell.angle_gamma   90.00
#
_symmetry.space_group_name_H-M   'P 1'
#
loop_
_entity.id
_entity.type
_entity.pdbx_description
1 polymer ?
#
loop_
_entity_poly.entity_id
_entity_poly.type
_entity_poly.pdbx_seq_one_letter_code
_entity_poly.pdbx_strand_id
1 'polypeptide(L)'
;MPHPRSPARTGAVIGCPRGSSRCGGPGPLPSGPGRRVAARGSERRDEGCLSFFDVRGLVPRPLSIVVAHSSLDGSTHLSRFTHGLSRLVHHEVDHLGGALYRERMRPGVQPVPVEEYRGTGQNWTYQ
;
A
#
# COMPACT_ATOMS: atom_id res chain seq x y z
N MET A 1 -17.73 29.59 -12.48
CA MET A 1 -18.21 29.06 -11.19
C MET A 1 -17.57 27.68 -10.98
N PRO A 2 -16.54 27.53 -10.13
CA PRO A 2 -15.93 26.24 -9.89
C PRO A 2 -16.82 25.40 -8.97
N HIS A 3 -17.19 24.20 -9.40
CA HIS A 3 -17.88 23.23 -8.55
C HIS A 3 -16.97 22.81 -7.38
N PRO A 4 -17.50 22.66 -6.15
CA PRO A 4 -16.74 22.09 -5.06
C PRO A 4 -16.40 20.64 -5.41
N ARG A 5 -15.10 20.35 -5.58
CA ARG A 5 -14.62 18.97 -5.69
C ARG A 5 -14.97 18.27 -4.37
N SER A 6 -15.83 17.25 -4.45
CA SER A 6 -16.11 16.34 -3.35
C SER A 6 -14.79 15.87 -2.73
N PRO A 7 -14.62 15.86 -1.40
CA PRO A 7 -13.38 15.39 -0.79
C PRO A 7 -13.20 13.94 -1.21
N ALA A 8 -12.14 13.67 -1.97
CA ALA A 8 -11.71 12.31 -2.26
C ALA A 8 -11.67 11.57 -0.93
N ARG A 9 -12.50 10.52 -0.79
CA ARG A 9 -12.50 9.65 0.38
C ARG A 9 -11.15 8.96 0.42
N THR A 10 -10.19 9.61 1.07
CA THR A 10 -8.86 9.07 1.32
C THR A 10 -9.05 7.72 2.00
N GLY A 11 -8.60 6.65 1.34
CA GLY A 11 -8.59 5.32 1.93
C GLY A 11 -7.78 5.38 3.22
N ALA A 12 -8.47 5.31 4.36
CA ALA A 12 -7.82 5.27 5.66
C ALA A 12 -7.14 3.91 5.82
N VAL A 13 -5.84 3.87 5.54
CA VAL A 13 -4.95 2.83 6.05
C VAL A 13 -4.86 3.07 7.55
N ILE A 14 -5.37 2.15 8.36
CA ILE A 14 -5.23 2.24 9.82
C ILE A 14 -3.77 1.92 10.14
N GLY A 15 -2.96 2.98 10.18
CA GLY A 15 -1.60 2.93 10.67
C GLY A 15 -1.62 2.76 12.20
N CYS A 16 -0.95 1.73 12.69
CA CYS A 16 -0.66 1.58 14.11
C CYS A 16 0.21 2.78 14.57
N PRO A 17 -0.25 3.67 15.47
CA PRO A 17 0.59 4.77 15.96
C PRO A 17 1.79 4.21 16.73
N ARG A 18 2.96 4.81 16.54
CA ARG A 18 4.20 4.38 17.20
C ARG A 18 4.07 4.57 18.72
N GLY A 19 4.44 3.56 19.51
CA GLY A 19 4.71 3.74 20.94
C GLY A 19 4.04 2.78 21.94
N SER A 20 3.22 1.81 21.55
CA SER A 20 2.64 0.84 22.49
C SER A 20 3.23 -0.56 22.32
N SER A 21 3.94 -1.05 23.33
CA SER A 21 4.47 -2.41 23.48
C SER A 21 3.41 -3.51 23.68
N ARG A 22 2.19 -3.29 23.18
CA ARG A 22 1.12 -4.29 23.16
C ARG A 22 0.60 -4.42 21.74
N CYS A 23 1.28 -5.28 20.97
CA CYS A 23 0.72 -5.88 19.77
C CYS A 23 -0.37 -6.87 20.20
N GLY A 24 -1.52 -6.38 20.68
CA GLY A 24 -2.76 -7.17 20.60
C GLY A 24 -2.98 -7.52 19.13
N GLY A 25 -3.51 -8.71 18.84
CA GLY A 25 -3.72 -9.24 17.49
C GLY A 25 -4.55 -8.31 16.57
N PRO A 26 -4.99 -8.75 15.39
CA PRO A 26 -5.94 -7.97 14.62
C PRO A 26 -7.21 -7.84 15.48
N GLY A 27 -7.36 -6.73 16.20
CA GLY A 27 -8.62 -6.38 16.84
C GLY A 27 -9.72 -6.33 15.77
N PRO A 28 -10.97 -6.60 16.15
CA PRO A 28 -12.07 -6.66 15.20
C PRO A 28 -12.14 -5.33 14.41
N LEU A 29 -12.10 -5.44 13.08
CA LEU A 29 -12.29 -4.28 12.21
C LEU A 29 -13.75 -3.80 12.33
N PRO A 30 -13.99 -2.49 12.45
CA PRO A 30 -15.36 -1.96 12.52
C PRO A 30 -16.14 -2.23 11.23
N SER A 31 -17.38 -2.67 11.37
CA SER A 31 -18.32 -3.10 10.33
C SER A 31 -18.92 -1.90 9.58
N GLY A 32 -18.42 -1.60 8.39
CA GLY A 32 -19.06 -0.61 7.51
C GLY A 32 -18.48 -0.61 6.08
N PRO A 33 -19.03 0.17 5.15
CA PRO A 33 -18.82 0.01 3.70
C PRO A 33 -17.53 0.63 3.14
N GLY A 34 -16.48 0.81 3.95
CA GLY A 34 -15.21 1.38 3.49
C GLY A 34 -14.19 0.31 3.10
N ARG A 35 -13.37 0.57 2.07
CA ARG A 35 -12.15 -0.20 1.77
C ARG A 35 -11.18 -0.06 2.95
N ARG A 36 -10.89 -1.16 3.65
CA ARG A 36 -10.13 -1.16 4.91
C ARG A 36 -8.83 -1.91 4.73
N VAL A 37 -7.74 -1.28 5.17
CA VAL A 37 -6.41 -1.90 5.28
C VAL A 37 -5.87 -1.67 6.67
N ALA A 38 -5.63 -2.75 7.43
CA ALA A 38 -4.83 -2.69 8.66
C ALA A 38 -3.39 -3.03 8.33
N ALA A 39 -2.40 -2.33 8.90
CA ALA A 39 -1.00 -2.43 8.51
C ALA A 39 -0.04 -2.59 9.72
N ARG A 40 1.01 -3.40 9.57
CA ARG A 40 2.07 -3.59 10.59
C ARG A 40 3.47 -3.65 9.98
N GLY A 41 4.46 -3.20 10.76
CA GLY A 41 5.86 -3.08 10.32
C GLY A 41 6.04 -2.05 9.20
N SER A 42 7.27 -1.76 8.81
CA SER A 42 7.52 -0.98 7.59
C SER A 42 8.91 -1.26 7.01
N GLU A 43 8.98 -1.37 5.70
CA GLU A 43 10.21 -1.56 4.94
C GLU A 43 10.21 -0.66 3.70
N ARG A 44 11.39 -0.17 3.32
CA ARG A 44 11.59 0.58 2.07
C ARG A 44 12.22 -0.33 1.03
N ARG A 45 11.57 -0.46 -0.12
CA ARG A 45 12.08 -1.15 -1.31
C ARG A 45 11.61 -0.40 -2.54
N ASP A 46 12.31 -0.63 -3.64
CA ASP A 46 11.96 -0.04 -4.92
C ASP A 46 10.66 -0.61 -5.47
N GLU A 47 9.81 0.26 -6.00
CA GLU A 47 8.58 -0.05 -6.72
C GLU A 47 8.68 0.49 -8.15
N GLY A 48 8.12 -0.28 -9.08
CA GLY A 48 7.75 0.19 -10.40
C GLY A 48 6.23 0.09 -10.58
N CYS A 49 5.70 0.75 -11.60
CA CYS A 49 4.30 0.66 -11.99
C CYS A 49 4.23 0.49 -13.50
N LEU A 50 3.35 -0.38 -14.00
CA LEU A 50 3.16 -0.53 -15.44
C LEU A 50 2.59 0.73 -16.11
N SER A 51 1.91 1.61 -15.35
CA SER A 51 1.45 2.91 -15.84
C SER A 51 2.57 3.95 -15.97
N PHE A 52 3.73 3.73 -15.35
CA PHE A 52 4.91 4.62 -15.38
C PHE A 52 6.18 3.76 -15.39
N PHE A 53 6.47 3.19 -16.56
CA PHE A 53 7.46 2.13 -16.68
C PHE A 53 8.90 2.60 -16.47
N ASP A 54 9.21 3.81 -16.93
CA ASP A 54 10.58 4.34 -17.13
C ASP A 54 11.36 4.62 -15.84
N VAL A 55 10.71 4.51 -14.67
CA VAL A 55 11.34 4.86 -13.40
C VAL A 55 11.03 3.85 -12.29
N ARG A 56 11.86 3.87 -11.25
CA ARG A 56 11.71 3.11 -10.01
C ARG A 56 11.81 4.05 -8.81
N GLY A 57 10.93 3.88 -7.83
CA GLY A 57 10.96 4.72 -6.63
C GLY A 57 11.07 3.91 -5.35
N LEU A 58 11.89 4.37 -4.42
CA LEU A 58 12.02 3.76 -3.10
C LEU A 58 10.81 4.13 -2.23
N VAL A 59 9.93 3.15 -1.98
CA VAL A 59 8.65 3.38 -1.30
C VAL A 59 8.61 2.67 0.06
N PRO A 60 8.29 3.37 1.16
CA PRO A 60 7.96 2.74 2.44
C PRO A 60 6.60 2.03 2.35
N ARG A 61 6.58 0.73 2.65
CA ARG A 61 5.35 -0.07 2.75
C ARG A 61 5.32 -0.84 4.06
N PRO A 62 4.12 -1.18 4.56
CA PRO A 62 3.99 -2.12 5.65
C PRO A 62 4.41 -3.55 5.26
N LEU A 63 5.02 -4.25 6.21
CA LEU A 63 5.42 -5.66 6.04
C LEU A 63 4.23 -6.62 6.09
N SER A 64 3.12 -6.21 6.70
CA SER A 64 1.87 -6.96 6.66
C SER A 64 0.68 -6.05 6.52
N ILE A 65 -0.29 -6.47 5.72
CA ILE A 65 -1.60 -5.83 5.63
C ILE A 65 -2.73 -6.85 5.74
N VAL A 66 -3.90 -6.40 6.21
CA VAL A 66 -5.18 -7.13 6.08
C VAL A 66 -6.11 -6.29 5.24
N VAL A 67 -6.62 -6.85 4.14
CA VAL A 67 -7.51 -6.16 3.19
C VAL A 67 -8.90 -6.77 3.27
N ALA A 68 -9.91 -5.91 3.42
CA ALA A 68 -11.30 -6.28 3.22
C ALA A 68 -11.67 -6.16 1.73
N HIS A 69 -12.25 -7.21 1.16
CA HIS A 69 -12.70 -7.25 -0.23
C HIS A 69 -14.01 -8.04 -0.37
N SER A 70 -14.67 -7.89 -1.50
CA SER A 70 -15.95 -8.52 -1.77
C SER A 70 -15.83 -9.56 -2.89
N SER A 71 -16.50 -10.69 -2.70
CA SER A 71 -16.72 -11.67 -3.76
C SER A 71 -17.83 -11.22 -4.71
N LEU A 72 -17.96 -11.92 -5.85
CA LEU A 72 -18.99 -11.63 -6.87
C LEU A 72 -20.43 -11.77 -6.34
N ASP A 73 -20.62 -12.55 -5.28
CA ASP A 73 -21.90 -12.72 -4.59
C ASP A 73 -22.19 -11.63 -3.54
N GLY A 74 -21.28 -10.66 -3.38
CA GLY A 74 -21.40 -9.59 -2.40
C GLY A 74 -20.93 -9.95 -0.99
N SER A 75 -20.50 -11.19 -0.74
CA SER A 75 -19.93 -11.58 0.54
C SER A 75 -18.59 -10.87 0.79
N THR A 76 -18.33 -10.48 2.05
CA THR A 76 -17.10 -9.77 2.43
C THR A 76 -16.10 -10.73 3.05
N HIS A 77 -14.85 -10.65 2.59
CA HIS A 77 -13.73 -11.44 3.09
C HIS A 77 -12.61 -10.54 3.61
N LEU A 78 -11.85 -11.09 4.56
CA LEU A 78 -10.60 -10.49 5.03
C LEU A 78 -9.44 -11.38 4.63
N SER A 79 -8.44 -10.81 3.97
CA SER A 79 -7.22 -11.52 3.58
C SER A 79 -5.99 -10.83 4.12
N ARG A 80 -5.09 -11.60 4.76
CA ARG A 80 -3.81 -11.11 5.27
C ARG A 80 -2.71 -11.38 4.25
N PHE A 81 -1.95 -10.34 3.92
CA PHE A 81 -0.76 -10.42 3.07
C PHE A 81 0.48 -9.99 3.85
N THR A 82 1.63 -10.56 3.52
CA THR A 82 2.91 -10.29 4.18
C THR A 82 4.03 -10.09 3.15
N HIS A 83 5.10 -9.43 3.58
CA HIS A 83 6.33 -9.19 2.82
C HIS A 83 6.05 -8.63 1.41
N GLY A 84 6.50 -9.30 0.35
CA GLY A 84 6.29 -8.85 -1.03
C GLY A 84 4.84 -8.74 -1.43
N LEU A 85 4.02 -9.73 -1.05
CA LEU A 85 2.59 -9.70 -1.35
C LEU A 85 1.90 -8.52 -0.67
N SER A 86 2.32 -8.17 0.55
CA SER A 86 1.83 -6.96 1.23
C SER A 86 2.11 -5.71 0.38
N ARG A 87 3.32 -5.59 -0.19
CA ARG A 87 3.69 -4.48 -1.08
C ARG A 87 2.87 -4.47 -2.37
N LEU A 88 2.80 -5.59 -3.08
CA LEU A 88 2.08 -5.70 -4.35
C LEU A 88 0.59 -5.39 -4.18
N VAL A 89 -0.06 -6.01 -3.20
CA VAL A 89 -1.49 -5.75 -2.94
C VAL A 89 -1.72 -4.30 -2.52
N HIS A 90 -0.84 -3.72 -1.70
CA HIS A 90 -0.97 -2.32 -1.30
C HIS A 90 -0.80 -1.36 -2.50
N HIS A 91 0.05 -1.70 -3.47
CA HIS A 91 0.20 -0.94 -4.71
C HIS A 91 -1.11 -0.89 -5.50
N GLU A 92 -1.73 -2.05 -5.73
CA GLU A 92 -3.02 -2.09 -6.45
C GLU A 92 -4.15 -1.42 -5.67
N VAL A 93 -4.15 -1.51 -4.34
CA VAL A 93 -5.12 -0.81 -3.50
C VAL A 93 -4.98 0.72 -3.59
N ASP A 94 -3.77 1.24 -3.81
CA ASP A 94 -3.56 2.65 -4.08
C ASP A 94 -4.17 3.05 -5.44
N HIS A 95 -3.99 2.24 -6.47
CA HIS A 95 -4.63 2.44 -7.77
C HIS A 95 -6.16 2.48 -7.68
N LEU A 96 -6.77 1.59 -6.90
CA LEU A 96 -8.21 1.64 -6.60
C LEU A 96 -8.63 2.91 -5.84
N GLY A 97 -7.70 3.68 -5.29
CA GLY A 97 -7.91 4.98 -4.67
C GLY A 97 -7.50 6.16 -5.55
N GLY A 98 -7.07 5.92 -6.77
CA GLY A 98 -6.52 6.95 -7.66
C GLY A 98 -5.16 7.50 -7.20
N ALA A 99 -4.45 6.81 -6.32
CA ALA A 99 -3.13 7.21 -5.84
C ALA A 99 -2.03 6.39 -6.53
N LEU A 100 -0.91 7.03 -6.84
CA LEU A 100 0.28 6.37 -7.37
C LEU A 100 1.33 6.17 -6.29
N TYR A 101 2.21 5.19 -6.47
CA TYR A 101 3.30 4.93 -5.51
C TYR A 101 4.21 6.15 -5.28
N ARG A 102 4.32 7.06 -6.26
CA ARG A 102 5.10 8.29 -6.18
C ARG A 102 4.63 9.21 -5.05
N GLU A 103 3.33 9.21 -4.77
CA GLU A 103 2.75 9.96 -3.64
C GLU A 103 3.14 9.36 -2.28
N ARG A 104 3.61 8.10 -2.27
CA ARG A 104 4.10 7.41 -1.07
C ARG A 104 5.61 7.54 -0.88
N MET A 105 6.33 8.06 -1.88
CA MET A 105 7.76 8.33 -1.76
C MET A 105 8.00 9.45 -0.73
N ARG A 106 9.22 9.49 -0.18
CA ARG A 106 9.59 10.60 0.72
C ARG A 106 9.59 11.92 -0.06
N PRO A 107 9.12 13.02 0.53
CA PRO A 107 9.17 14.34 -0.11
C PRO A 107 10.59 14.67 -0.58
N GLY A 108 10.70 15.21 -1.80
CA GLY A 108 11.98 15.59 -2.41
C GLY A 108 12.81 14.44 -2.99
N VAL A 109 12.41 13.18 -2.80
CA VAL A 109 13.07 12.04 -3.45
C VAL A 109 12.55 11.88 -4.87
N GLN A 110 13.46 11.89 -5.84
CA GLN A 110 13.13 11.61 -7.23
C GLN A 110 13.22 10.11 -7.52
N PRO A 111 12.38 9.60 -8.43
CA PRO A 111 12.49 8.21 -8.86
C PRO A 111 13.72 8.05 -9.78
N VAL A 112 14.35 6.88 -9.70
CA VAL A 112 15.54 6.51 -10.47
C VAL A 112 15.10 6.03 -11.86
N PRO A 113 15.65 6.56 -12.96
CA PRO A 113 15.42 6.03 -14.30
C PRO A 113 15.76 4.54 -14.38
N VAL A 114 15.01 3.76 -15.14
CA VAL A 114 15.24 2.31 -15.28
C VAL A 114 16.62 2.01 -15.84
N GLU A 115 17.15 2.88 -16.71
CA GLU A 115 18.49 2.77 -17.30
C GLU A 115 19.60 2.86 -16.24
N GLU A 116 19.35 3.62 -15.17
CA GLU A 116 20.27 3.81 -14.04
C GLU A 116 19.98 2.83 -12.89
N TYR A 117 18.83 2.15 -12.93
CA TYR A 117 18.39 1.25 -11.89
C TYR A 117 19.18 -0.06 -11.90
N ARG A 118 20.17 -0.17 -11.00
CA ARG A 118 21.05 -1.35 -10.86
C ARG A 118 20.43 -2.52 -10.08
N GLY A 119 19.11 -2.53 -9.85
CA GLY A 119 18.44 -3.56 -9.04
C GLY A 119 18.18 -4.89 -9.76
N THR A 120 18.73 -5.11 -10.95
CA THR A 120 18.52 -6.35 -11.72
C THR A 120 19.55 -7.41 -11.36
N GLY A 121 19.14 -8.47 -10.65
CA GLY A 121 19.94 -9.70 -10.53
C GLY A 121 19.80 -10.51 -9.24
N GLN A 122 19.15 -9.99 -8.20
CA GLN A 122 18.90 -10.74 -6.97
C GLN A 122 17.43 -11.16 -6.94
N ASN A 123 17.16 -12.46 -6.77
CA ASN A 123 15.80 -12.95 -6.53
C ASN A 123 15.24 -12.29 -5.26
N TRP A 124 13.95 -11.95 -5.29
CA TRP A 124 13.27 -11.45 -4.10
C TRP A 124 13.14 -12.59 -3.09
N THR A 125 14.08 -12.70 -2.17
CA THR A 125 13.99 -13.63 -1.04
C THR A 125 13.10 -13.01 0.01
N TYR A 126 11.89 -13.55 0.15
CA TYR A 126 11.02 -13.28 1.29
C TYR A 126 11.39 -14.28 2.38
N GLN A 127 12.09 -13.81 3.41
CA GLN A 127 12.28 -14.57 4.65
C GLN A 127 11.13 -14.26 5.63
#